data_AF-A0A5D6XN90-F1
#
_entry.id   AF-A0A5D6XN90-F1
#
_cell.length_a   1.000
_cell.length_b   1.000
_cell.length_c   1.000
_cell.angle_alpha   90.00
_cell.angle_beta   90.00
_cell.angle_gamma   90.00
#
_symmetry.space_group_name_H-M   'P 1'
#
loop_
_entity.id
_entity.type
_entity.pdbx_description
1 polymer ?
#
loop_
_entity_poly.entity_id
_entity_poly.type
_entity_poly.pdbx_seq_one_letter_code
_entity_poly.pdbx_strand_id
1 'polypeptide(L)'
;MLIQPMDQDVIALLKRGFNTRRDAVAVDRFFDGDVHPFQTSVFEGIEWCLESWKSVPACAIKHCWMHSQLMVNRVGISKPAKLT
;
A
#
# COMPACT_ATOMS: atom_id res chain seq x y z
N MET A 1 9.14 -0.98 17.67
CA MET A 1 9.10 0.09 16.65
C MET A 1 7.65 0.24 16.23
N LEU A 2 6.95 1.30 16.66
CA LEU A 2 5.59 1.56 16.19
C LEU A 2 5.68 2.10 14.76
N ILE A 3 5.12 1.38 13.78
CA ILE A 3 4.92 1.90 12.43
C ILE A 3 4.02 3.14 12.56
N GLN A 4 4.42 4.26 11.97
CA GLN A 4 3.60 5.47 12.01
C GLN A 4 2.25 5.15 11.36
N PRO A 5 1.10 5.50 11.99
CA PRO A 5 -0.22 5.17 11.49
C PRO A 5 -0.42 5.57 10.02
N MET A 6 0.23 6.67 9.62
CA MET A 6 0.28 7.23 8.27
C MET A 6 0.63 6.23 7.17
N ASP A 7 1.52 5.30 7.47
CA ASP A 7 2.07 4.39 6.48
C ASP A 7 1.43 3.01 6.53
N GLN A 8 0.60 2.72 7.54
CA GLN A 8 0.02 1.38 7.71
C GLN A 8 -0.85 0.97 6.51
N ASP A 9 -1.73 1.85 6.07
CA ASP A 9 -2.64 1.58 4.94
C ASP A 9 -1.88 1.50 3.61
N VAL A 10 -0.86 2.34 3.43
CA VAL A 10 0.02 2.31 2.25
C VAL A 10 0.86 1.02 2.21
N ILE A 11 1.42 0.62 3.35
CA ILE A 11 2.16 -0.64 3.51
C ILE A 11 1.23 -1.84 3.27
N ALA A 12 -0.01 -1.80 3.76
CA ALA A 12 -0.98 -2.86 3.54
C ALA A 12 -1.31 -3.01 2.04
N LEU A 13 -1.46 -1.89 1.33
CA LEU A 13 -1.69 -1.88 -0.11
C LEU A 13 -0.49 -2.47 -0.89
N LEU A 14 0.73 -2.08 -0.51
CA LEU A 14 1.96 -2.63 -1.09
C LEU A 14 2.08 -4.14 -0.85
N LYS A 15 1.84 -4.60 0.39
CA LYS A 15 1.84 -6.03 0.73
C LYS A 15 0.80 -6.81 -0.07
N ARG A 16 -0.38 -6.23 -0.29
CA ARG A 16 -1.42 -6.85 -1.11
C ARG A 16 -0.97 -7.02 -2.56
N GLY A 17 -0.36 -6.00 -3.16
CA GLY A 17 0.19 -6.08 -4.52
C GLY A 17 1.26 -7.16 -4.63
N PHE A 18 2.22 -7.15 -3.70
CA PHE A 18 3.27 -8.16 -3.61
C PHE A 18 2.71 -9.58 -3.50
N ASN A 19 1.78 -9.82 -2.55
CA ASN A 19 1.21 -11.15 -2.33
C ASN A 19 0.41 -11.63 -3.55
N THR A 20 -0.35 -10.73 -4.20
CA THR A 20 -1.10 -11.08 -5.41
C THR A 20 -0.16 -11.57 -6.51
N ARG A 21 0.98 -10.89 -6.69
CA ARG A 21 1.98 -11.29 -7.69
C ARG A 21 2.69 -12.59 -7.31
N ARG A 22 3.10 -12.72 -6.05
CA ARG A 22 3.74 -13.92 -5.52
C ARG A 22 2.83 -15.15 -5.69
N ASP A 23 1.56 -15.02 -5.37
CA ASP A 23 0.63 -16.13 -5.45
C ASP A 23 0.37 -16.54 -6.91
N ALA A 24 0.28 -15.58 -7.85
CA ALA A 24 0.18 -15.88 -9.28
C ALA A 24 1.41 -16.66 -9.79
N VAL A 25 2.62 -16.19 -9.48
CA VAL A 25 3.86 -16.86 -9.87
C VAL A 25 4.00 -18.23 -9.20
N ALA A 26 3.56 -18.36 -7.95
CA ALA A 26 3.60 -19.63 -7.24
C ALA A 26 2.66 -20.67 -7.88
N VAL A 27 1.49 -20.25 -8.38
CA VAL A 27 0.59 -21.12 -9.13
C VAL A 27 1.27 -21.63 -10.40
N ASP A 28 1.90 -20.75 -11.18
CA ASP A 28 2.60 -21.14 -12.41
C ASP A 28 3.74 -22.14 -12.12
N ARG A 29 4.59 -21.81 -11.14
CA ARG A 29 5.70 -22.69 -10.70
C ARG A 29 5.22 -24.05 -10.19
N PHE A 30 4.09 -24.07 -9.49
CA PHE A 30 3.50 -25.32 -9.01
C PHE A 30 3.09 -26.21 -10.19
N PHE A 31 2.48 -25.65 -11.24
CA PHE A 31 2.14 -26.40 -12.45
C PHE A 31 3.37 -26.84 -13.25
N ASP A 32 4.47 -26.09 -13.17
CA ASP A 32 5.76 -26.47 -13.76
C ASP A 32 6.54 -27.52 -12.93
N GLY A 33 6.00 -27.93 -11.78
CA GLY A 33 6.60 -28.96 -10.92
C GLY A 33 7.74 -28.47 -10.01
N ASP A 34 7.82 -27.16 -9.75
CA ASP A 34 8.77 -26.59 -8.79
C ASP A 34 8.48 -27.11 -7.38
N VAL A 35 9.54 -27.50 -6.66
CA VAL A 35 9.49 -27.98 -5.28
C VAL A 35 9.24 -26.83 -4.28
N HIS A 36 9.57 -25.60 -4.67
CA HIS A 36 9.47 -24.41 -3.83
C HIS A 36 8.76 -23.24 -4.54
N PRO A 37 7.48 -23.39 -4.93
CA PRO A 37 6.77 -22.42 -5.78
C PRO A 37 6.66 -21.01 -5.17
N PHE A 38 6.65 -20.90 -3.83
CA PHE A 38 6.57 -19.62 -3.12
C PHE A 38 7.94 -18.96 -2.88
N GLN A 39 9.05 -19.64 -3.19
CA GLN A 39 10.38 -19.11 -2.95
C GLN A 39 10.61 -17.89 -3.86
N THR A 40 10.80 -16.73 -3.24
CA THR A 40 11.00 -15.46 -3.95
C THR A 40 12.41 -14.98 -3.71
N SER A 41 13.15 -14.65 -4.77
CA SER A 41 14.46 -14.02 -4.63
C SER A 41 14.31 -12.57 -4.15
N VAL A 42 15.37 -12.02 -3.55
CA VAL A 42 15.38 -10.60 -3.14
C VAL A 42 15.16 -9.68 -4.34
N PHE A 43 15.73 -10.04 -5.50
CA PHE A 43 15.60 -9.25 -6.73
C PHE A 43 14.15 -9.22 -7.22
N GLU A 44 13.50 -10.37 -7.40
CA GLU A 44 12.08 -10.45 -7.77
C GLU A 44 11.20 -9.71 -6.76
N GLY A 45 11.51 -9.85 -5.48
CA GLY A 45 10.75 -9.17 -4.43
C GLY A 45 10.82 -7.64 -4.54
N ILE A 46 12.01 -7.09 -4.83
CA ILE A 46 12.19 -5.65 -5.07
C ILE A 46 11.43 -5.20 -6.32
N GLU A 47 11.50 -5.96 -7.41
CA GLU A 47 10.77 -5.63 -8.65
C GLU A 47 9.25 -5.61 -8.41
N TRP A 48 8.71 -6.61 -7.74
CA TRP A 48 7.26 -6.65 -7.45
C TRP A 48 6.82 -5.55 -6.50
N CYS A 49 7.67 -5.15 -5.55
CA CYS A 49 7.41 -3.98 -4.71
C CYS A 49 7.38 -2.69 -5.54
N LEU A 50 8.32 -2.53 -6.49
CA LEU A 50 8.37 -1.37 -7.38
C LEU A 50 7.13 -1.31 -8.30
N GLU A 51 6.74 -2.43 -8.90
CA GLU A 51 5.53 -2.52 -9.73
C GLU A 51 4.29 -2.22 -8.91
N SER A 52 4.18 -2.82 -7.72
CA SER A 52 3.06 -2.58 -6.80
C SER A 52 2.99 -1.09 -6.44
N TRP A 53 4.12 -0.45 -6.13
CA TRP A 53 4.18 0.98 -5.83
C TRP A 53 3.73 1.85 -7.01
N LYS A 54 4.22 1.57 -8.22
CA LYS A 54 3.82 2.28 -9.45
C LYS A 54 2.32 2.16 -9.76
N SER A 55 1.69 1.07 -9.32
CA SER A 55 0.25 0.83 -9.52
C SER A 55 -0.64 1.60 -8.54
N VAL A 56 -0.08 2.14 -7.44
CA VAL A 56 -0.86 2.88 -6.45
C VAL A 56 -1.18 4.29 -6.96
N PRO A 57 -2.46 4.66 -7.14
CA PRO A 57 -2.82 6.00 -7.56
C PRO A 57 -2.66 6.99 -6.40
N ALA A 58 -2.30 8.24 -6.72
CA ALA A 58 -2.16 9.30 -5.71
C ALA A 58 -3.43 9.54 -4.89
N CYS A 59 -4.62 9.29 -5.46
CA CYS A 59 -5.88 9.37 -4.74
C CYS A 59 -6.03 8.30 -3.65
N ALA A 60 -5.49 7.09 -3.85
CA ALA A 60 -5.50 6.03 -2.84
C ALA A 60 -4.58 6.42 -1.67
N ILE A 61 -3.39 6.95 -1.94
CA ILE A 61 -2.46 7.45 -0.91
C ILE A 61 -3.13 8.56 -0.09
N LYS A 62 -3.76 9.53 -0.77
CA LYS A 62 -4.52 10.59 -0.10
C LYS A 62 -5.64 10.03 0.77
N HIS A 63 -6.38 9.03 0.28
CA HIS A 63 -7.47 8.40 1.02
C HIS A 63 -6.96 7.65 2.27
N CYS A 64 -5.86 6.90 2.15
CA CYS A 64 -5.17 6.28 3.27
C CYS A 64 -4.79 7.31 4.35
N TRP A 65 -4.17 8.42 3.95
CA TRP A 65 -3.78 9.48 4.88
C TRP A 65 -4.96 10.24 5.51
N MET A 66 -6.09 10.36 4.79
CA MET A 66 -7.34 10.88 5.35
C MET A 66 -7.97 9.91 6.36
N HIS A 67 -7.96 8.60 6.07
CA HIS A 67 -8.50 7.56 6.94
C HIS A 67 -7.74 7.48 8.27
N SER A 68 -6.42 7.70 8.26
CA SER A 68 -5.62 7.85 9.47
C SER A 68 -5.89 9.15 10.26
N GLN A 69 -6.82 10.01 9.82
CA GLN A 69 -7.13 11.34 10.36
C GLN A 69 -5.95 12.33 10.36
N LEU A 70 -4.94 12.10 9.52
CA LEU A 70 -3.73 12.92 9.48
C LEU A 70 -3.82 14.10 8.51
N MET A 71 -4.80 14.08 7.60
CA MET A 71 -5.17 15.25 6.78
C MET A 71 -6.33 16.01 7.43
N VAL A 72 -6.03 17.09 8.15
CA VAL A 72 -7.05 18.09 8.49
C VAL A 72 -7.43 18.84 7.23
N ASN A 73 -8.68 18.71 6.78
CA ASN A 73 -9.22 19.54 5.71
C ASN A 73 -9.30 20.99 6.24
N ARG A 74 -8.23 21.78 6.07
CA ARG A 74 -8.13 23.16 6.58
C ARG A 74 -9.13 24.13 5.95
N VAL A 75 -9.87 23.69 4.92
CA VAL A 75 -10.87 24.50 4.20
C VAL A 75 -12.16 24.72 5.03
N GLY A 76 -12.35 24.00 6.15
CA GLY A 76 -13.55 24.10 6.99
C GLY A 76 -13.43 24.95 8.26
N ILE A 77 -12.28 25.55 8.56
CA ILE A 77 -12.10 26.36 9.78
C ILE A 77 -12.29 27.85 9.46
N SER A 78 -13.47 28.23 8.96
CA SER A 78 -13.91 29.61 9.06
C SER A 78 -14.29 29.86 10.52
N LYS A 79 -13.49 30.69 11.22
CA LYS A 79 -13.82 31.18 12.57
C LYS A 79 -15.27 31.68 12.60
N PRO A 80 -16.09 31.39 13.62
CA PRO A 80 -17.35 32.10 13.78
C PRO A 80 -17.03 33.58 14.01
N ALA A 81 -17.47 34.43 13.08
CA ALA A 81 -17.48 35.87 13.30
C ALA A 81 -18.36 36.15 14.53
N LYS A 82 -17.76 36.70 15.59
CA LYS A 82 -18.53 37.29 16.68
C LYS A 82 -19.24 38.52 16.09
N LEU A 83 -20.56 38.41 15.89
CA LEU A 83 -21.41 39.58 15.77
C LEU A 83 -21.44 40.26 17.15
N THR A 84 -20.93 41.49 17.17
CA THR A 84 -21.08 42.49 18.23
C THR A 84 -22.55 42.72 18.58
#